data_AF-A0A564SFJ0-F1
#
_entry.id   AF-A0A564SFJ0-F1
#
_cell.length_a   1.000
_cell.length_b   1.000
_cell.length_c   1.000
_cell.angle_alpha   90.00
_cell.angle_beta   90.00
_cell.angle_gamma   90.00
#
_symmetry.space_group_name_H-M   'P 1'
#
loop_
_entity.id
_entity.type
_entity.pdbx_description
1 polymer ?
#
loop_
_entity_poly.entity_id
_entity_poly.type
_entity_poly.pdbx_seq_one_letter_code
_entity_poly.pdbx_strand_id
1 'polypeptide(L)'
;MKRLLNTLYVTSGNKYLSLDGENVVVLEEQQEIGRIPLHNLQAIITFGYTGASPALMGACTQRNIDLSFMSGNGRFLARVIGEVKGNVTLRKQQYRISDNKEESARIARNFILGKVYNSRWILERAARDYAMRLDADRLKKKSAFLAQSIGKIRVCEKADELLGLEGEAASVYFSVFDDLILQQKEDFYFNGRNKRPPLDNVNAMLSFGYSLLAGMCGGALEAVGLDPYVGFFHTDRPGRMSLALDLMEEFRSVMVDRFVLTLINKKIMKEKYFIKKENGAVIMTDDGRKAFLSAWQNKKQEMIKHPFLDEKIEWGMAPYVQAMLLTRYLRGDLDEYPPFFWK
;
A
#
# COMPACT_ATOMS: atom_id res chain seq x y z
N MET A 1 9.42 -16.78 -12.39
CA MET A 1 9.14 -15.81 -11.31
C MET A 1 9.32 -14.40 -11.84
N LYS A 2 8.33 -13.51 -11.65
CA LYS A 2 8.44 -12.09 -12.01
C LYS A 2 9.56 -11.46 -11.15
N ARG A 3 10.55 -10.83 -11.76
CA ARG A 3 11.65 -10.13 -11.05
C ARG A 3 11.18 -8.73 -10.65
N LEU A 4 11.55 -8.23 -9.48
CA LEU A 4 11.33 -6.83 -9.13
C LEU A 4 12.29 -5.97 -9.94
N LEU A 5 11.75 -5.07 -10.76
CA LEU A 5 12.53 -4.11 -11.54
C LEU A 5 12.44 -2.73 -10.89
N ASN A 6 13.19 -1.75 -11.40
CA ASN A 6 13.22 -0.42 -10.80
C ASN A 6 11.91 0.35 -11.03
N THR A 7 11.58 1.26 -10.12
CA THR A 7 10.48 2.21 -10.31
C THR A 7 11.06 3.59 -10.61
N LEU A 8 10.70 4.16 -11.76
CA LEU A 8 11.06 5.54 -12.10
C LEU A 8 10.05 6.49 -11.46
N TYR A 9 10.54 7.37 -10.58
CA TYR A 9 9.74 8.43 -9.97
C TYR A 9 10.07 9.78 -10.60
N VAL A 10 9.05 10.44 -11.16
CA VAL A 10 9.18 11.75 -11.81
C VAL A 10 8.46 12.77 -10.94
N THR A 11 9.20 13.41 -10.04
CA THR A 11 8.62 14.19 -8.92
C THR A 11 8.28 15.64 -9.26
N SER A 12 8.92 16.24 -10.27
CA SER A 12 8.71 17.64 -10.67
C SER A 12 7.57 17.78 -11.67
N GLY A 13 6.74 18.81 -11.50
CA GLY A 13 5.52 19.03 -12.28
C GLY A 13 5.71 19.35 -13.77
N ASN A 14 6.89 19.85 -14.16
CA ASN A 14 7.19 20.31 -15.51
C ASN A 14 7.82 19.24 -16.43
N LYS A 15 7.85 17.97 -15.99
CA LYS A 15 8.54 16.88 -16.69
C LYS A 15 7.60 16.05 -17.57
N TYR A 16 7.83 16.07 -18.87
CA TYR A 16 7.13 15.26 -19.86
C TYR A 16 7.87 13.95 -20.12
N LEU A 17 7.13 12.85 -20.35
CA LEU A 17 7.72 11.55 -20.67
C LEU A 17 7.44 11.14 -22.11
N SER A 18 8.50 10.84 -22.86
CA SER A 18 8.42 10.32 -24.23
C SER A 18 9.07 8.95 -24.37
N LEU A 19 8.75 8.26 -25.47
CA LEU A 19 9.41 7.04 -25.90
C LEU A 19 10.43 7.39 -26.98
N ASP A 20 11.68 6.98 -26.81
CA ASP A 20 12.71 7.00 -27.85
C ASP A 20 13.35 5.62 -27.95
N GLY A 21 13.01 4.90 -29.02
CA GLY A 21 13.32 3.49 -29.21
C GLY A 21 12.80 2.64 -28.06
N GLU A 22 13.73 2.11 -27.27
CA GLU A 22 13.49 1.18 -26.15
C GLU A 22 13.61 1.83 -24.76
N ASN A 23 13.68 3.17 -24.73
CA ASN A 23 13.93 3.94 -23.53
C ASN A 23 12.77 4.91 -23.23
N VAL A 24 12.50 5.10 -21.94
CA VAL A 24 11.78 6.30 -21.49
C VAL A 24 12.74 7.47 -21.44
N VAL A 25 12.35 8.57 -22.08
CA VAL A 25 13.09 9.85 -22.05
C VAL A 25 12.28 10.84 -21.22
N VAL A 26 12.96 11.48 -20.27
CA VAL A 26 12.39 12.53 -19.42
C VAL A 26 12.81 13.87 -20.01
N LEU A 27 11.81 14.68 -20.36
CA LEU A 27 11.97 16.00 -20.96
C LEU A 27 11.53 17.09 -19.99
N GLU A 28 12.28 18.17 -19.90
CA GLU A 28 11.92 19.40 -19.18
C GLU A 28 12.14 20.56 -20.15
N GLU A 29 11.11 21.36 -20.42
CA GLU A 29 11.16 22.45 -21.41
C GLU A 29 11.71 22.02 -22.79
N GLN A 30 11.32 20.83 -23.25
CA GLN A 30 11.80 20.16 -24.48
C GLN A 30 13.28 19.72 -24.49
N GLN A 31 14.01 19.86 -23.38
CA GLN A 31 15.37 19.33 -23.25
C GLN A 31 15.39 17.97 -22.55
N GLU A 32 16.22 17.05 -23.04
CA GLU A 32 16.45 15.75 -22.42
C GLU A 32 17.26 15.92 -21.14
N ILE A 33 16.63 15.55 -20.01
CA ILE A 33 17.27 15.57 -18.70
C ILE A 33 17.64 14.16 -18.20
N GLY A 34 17.17 13.11 -18.89
CA GLY A 34 17.53 11.74 -18.56
C GLY A 34 16.83 10.70 -19.44
N ARG A 35 17.45 9.53 -19.52
CA ARG A 35 17.02 8.39 -20.34
C ARG A 35 17.23 7.09 -19.60
N ILE A 36 16.22 6.23 -19.59
CA ILE A 36 16.24 4.95 -18.87
C ILE A 36 15.65 3.85 -19.76
N PRO A 37 16.30 2.68 -19.88
CA PRO A 37 15.74 1.56 -20.64
C PRO A 37 14.47 0.98 -20.01
N LEU A 38 13.44 0.74 -20.82
CA LEU A 38 12.15 0.23 -20.34
C LEU A 38 12.26 -1.16 -19.70
N HIS A 39 13.13 -2.03 -20.20
CA HIS A 39 13.31 -3.40 -19.67
C HIS A 39 13.87 -3.43 -18.23
N ASN A 40 14.39 -2.31 -17.73
CA ASN A 40 14.85 -2.15 -16.36
C ASN A 40 13.76 -1.63 -15.41
N LEU A 41 12.57 -1.32 -15.93
CA LEU A 41 11.50 -0.69 -15.18
C LEU A 41 10.33 -1.65 -14.96
N GLN A 42 9.80 -1.68 -13.74
CA GLN A 42 8.51 -2.31 -13.44
C GLN A 42 7.37 -1.29 -13.44
N ALA A 43 7.71 -0.03 -13.15
CA ALA A 43 6.72 1.02 -12.97
C ALA A 43 7.32 2.40 -13.20
N ILE A 44 6.48 3.32 -13.63
CA ILE A 44 6.76 4.74 -13.78
C ILE A 44 5.66 5.49 -13.04
N ILE A 45 6.03 6.27 -12.03
CA ILE A 45 5.09 7.08 -11.24
C ILE A 45 5.43 8.55 -11.44
N THR A 46 4.50 9.29 -12.01
CA THR A 46 4.66 10.72 -12.31
C THR A 46 3.87 11.57 -11.34
N PHE A 47 4.43 12.71 -10.98
CA PHE A 47 3.81 13.72 -10.14
C PHE A 47 3.78 15.04 -10.90
N GLY A 48 2.64 15.43 -11.47
CA GLY A 48 2.59 16.63 -12.30
C GLY A 48 1.45 16.64 -13.31
N TYR A 49 1.46 17.65 -14.18
CA TYR A 49 0.42 17.91 -15.18
C TYR A 49 0.87 17.65 -16.63
N THR A 50 2.16 17.52 -16.88
CA THR A 50 2.74 17.43 -18.23
C THR A 50 2.49 16.08 -18.92
N GLY A 51 2.35 14.98 -18.16
CA GLY A 51 1.86 13.70 -18.71
C GLY A 51 2.92 12.85 -19.42
N ALA A 52 2.48 12.00 -20.36
CA ALA A 52 3.33 11.08 -21.13
C ALA A 52 2.83 10.91 -22.57
N SER A 53 3.72 10.53 -23.49
CA SER A 53 3.36 10.26 -24.89
C SER A 53 2.55 8.97 -25.05
N PRO A 54 1.57 8.91 -25.99
CA PRO A 54 0.82 7.69 -26.26
C PRO A 54 1.69 6.49 -26.65
N ALA A 55 2.80 6.73 -27.37
CA ALA A 55 3.77 5.69 -27.71
C ALA A 55 4.39 5.05 -26.46
N LEU A 56 4.80 5.88 -25.48
CA LEU A 56 5.31 5.39 -24.19
C LEU A 56 4.23 4.64 -23.41
N MET A 57 3.00 5.17 -23.38
CA MET A 57 1.85 4.51 -22.74
C MET A 57 1.63 3.10 -23.32
N GLY A 58 1.60 2.98 -24.64
CA GLY A 58 1.48 1.70 -25.34
C GLY A 58 2.64 0.74 -25.04
N ALA A 59 3.88 1.22 -25.11
CA ALA A 59 5.06 0.40 -24.82
C ALA A 59 5.08 -0.10 -23.36
N CYS A 60 4.73 0.77 -22.40
CA CYS A 60 4.63 0.40 -20.99
C CYS A 60 3.58 -0.71 -20.77
N THR A 61 2.39 -0.53 -21.33
CA THR A 61 1.30 -1.51 -21.16
C THR A 61 1.61 -2.87 -21.80
N GLN A 62 2.17 -2.90 -23.01
CA GLN A 62 2.58 -4.14 -23.68
C GLN A 62 3.63 -4.93 -22.89
N ARG A 63 4.47 -4.22 -22.13
CA ARG A 63 5.57 -4.79 -21.34
C ARG A 63 5.22 -5.01 -19.87
N ASN A 64 3.97 -4.76 -19.47
CA ASN A 64 3.51 -4.81 -18.08
C ASN A 64 4.31 -3.88 -17.13
N ILE A 65 4.66 -2.69 -17.62
CA ILE A 65 5.26 -1.61 -16.84
C ILE A 65 4.13 -0.71 -16.34
N ASP A 66 3.95 -0.62 -15.03
CA ASP A 66 2.88 0.17 -14.41
C ASP A 66 3.14 1.67 -14.58
N LEU A 67 2.39 2.35 -15.46
CA LEU A 67 2.46 3.81 -15.62
C LEU A 67 1.31 4.48 -14.85
N SER A 68 1.63 5.17 -13.75
CA SER A 68 0.64 5.83 -12.87
C SER A 68 0.91 7.33 -12.72
N PHE A 69 -0.16 8.12 -12.72
CA PHE A 69 -0.17 9.57 -12.55
C PHE A 69 -0.71 9.94 -11.18
N MET A 70 0.04 10.79 -10.48
CA MET A 70 -0.29 11.36 -9.19
C MET A 70 -0.37 12.88 -9.30
N SER A 71 -1.20 13.51 -8.46
CA SER A 71 -1.21 14.96 -8.31
C SER A 71 0.05 15.45 -7.58
N GLY A 72 0.28 16.77 -7.58
CA GLY A 72 1.39 17.38 -6.85
C GLY A 72 1.40 17.09 -5.34
N ASN A 73 0.23 16.85 -4.73
CA ASN A 73 0.12 16.44 -3.31
C ASN A 73 0.15 14.92 -3.11
N GLY A 74 0.48 14.13 -4.13
CA GLY A 74 0.66 12.68 -4.03
C GLY A 74 -0.65 11.86 -4.03
N ARG A 75 -1.78 12.47 -4.40
CA ARG A 75 -3.05 11.75 -4.58
C ARG A 75 -3.04 11.05 -5.94
N PHE A 76 -3.46 9.79 -5.98
CA PHE A 76 -3.66 9.05 -7.23
C PHE A 76 -4.67 9.75 -8.16
N LEU A 77 -4.30 9.91 -9.42
CA LEU A 77 -5.14 10.48 -10.48
C LEU A 77 -5.61 9.41 -11.45
N ALA A 78 -4.66 8.72 -12.08
CA ALA A 78 -4.94 7.76 -13.13
C ALA A 78 -3.81 6.75 -13.26
N ARG A 79 -4.10 5.63 -13.90
CA ARG A 79 -3.11 4.65 -14.36
C ARG A 79 -3.41 4.33 -15.82
N VAL A 80 -2.37 4.07 -16.59
CA VAL A 80 -2.51 3.53 -17.95
C VAL A 80 -2.56 2.02 -17.86
N ILE A 81 -3.64 1.45 -18.38
CA ILE A 81 -3.88 0.00 -18.43
C ILE A 81 -3.95 -0.38 -19.92
N GLY A 82 -3.30 -1.49 -20.27
CA GLY A 82 -3.30 -2.02 -21.63
C GLY A 82 -4.57 -2.79 -21.97
N GLU A 83 -4.51 -3.55 -23.06
CA GLU A 83 -5.57 -4.50 -23.40
C GLU A 83 -5.79 -5.51 -22.28
N VAL A 84 -7.06 -5.67 -21.90
CA VAL A 84 -7.47 -6.60 -20.86
C VAL A 84 -7.34 -8.03 -21.38
N LYS A 85 -6.34 -8.77 -20.90
CA LYS A 85 -6.21 -10.22 -21.17
C LYS A 85 -7.14 -10.97 -20.22
N GLY A 86 -8.35 -11.27 -20.68
CA GLY A 86 -9.44 -11.75 -19.83
C GLY A 86 -9.32 -13.22 -19.42
N ASN A 87 -9.12 -13.47 -18.13
CA ASN A 87 -9.62 -14.71 -17.50
C ASN A 87 -11.08 -14.48 -17.09
N VAL A 88 -11.98 -14.50 -18.08
CA VAL A 88 -13.41 -14.19 -17.89
C VAL A 88 -14.06 -15.12 -16.87
N THR A 89 -13.65 -16.38 -16.83
CA THR A 89 -14.14 -17.37 -15.86
C THR A 89 -13.80 -16.98 -14.43
N LEU A 90 -12.55 -16.55 -14.17
CA LEU A 90 -12.12 -16.07 -12.86
C LEU A 90 -12.93 -14.85 -12.40
N ARG A 91 -13.13 -13.86 -13.29
CA ARG A 91 -13.91 -12.65 -12.94
C ARG A 91 -15.38 -12.94 -12.69
N LYS A 92 -16.01 -13.80 -13.50
CA LYS A 92 -17.37 -14.26 -13.23
C LYS A 92 -17.48 -14.91 -11.85
N GLN A 93 -16.47 -15.70 -11.46
CA GLN A 93 -16.43 -16.31 -10.14
C GLN A 93 -16.22 -15.29 -9.02
N GLN A 94 -15.33 -14.32 -9.21
CA GLN A 94 -15.15 -13.19 -8.30
C GLN A 94 -16.49 -12.47 -8.05
N TYR A 95 -17.22 -12.13 -9.11
CA TYR A 95 -18.50 -11.42 -9.00
C TYR A 95 -19.57 -12.26 -8.28
N ARG A 96 -19.67 -13.56 -8.58
CA ARG A 96 -20.59 -14.46 -7.88
C ARG A 96 -20.31 -14.54 -6.38
N ILE A 97 -19.03 -14.58 -6.02
CA ILE A 97 -18.62 -14.63 -4.61
C ILE A 97 -18.86 -13.28 -3.93
N SER A 98 -18.57 -12.16 -4.59
CA SER A 98 -18.81 -10.83 -4.00
C SER A 98 -20.29 -10.57 -3.73
N ASP A 99 -21.18 -11.06 -4.60
CA ASP A 99 -22.64 -10.96 -4.42
C ASP A 99 -23.16 -11.86 -3.29
N ASN A 100 -22.44 -12.94 -2.96
CA ASN A 100 -22.77 -13.81 -1.84
C ASN A 100 -22.18 -13.26 -0.53
N LYS A 101 -23.03 -12.69 0.32
CA LYS A 101 -22.61 -12.08 1.60
C LYS A 101 -21.83 -13.02 2.52
N GLU A 102 -22.17 -14.30 2.57
CA GLU A 102 -21.52 -15.27 3.46
C GLU A 102 -20.12 -15.61 2.96
N GLU A 103 -19.98 -15.94 1.67
CA GLU A 103 -18.68 -16.26 1.06
C GLU A 103 -17.76 -15.03 1.03
N SER A 104 -18.32 -13.86 0.72
CA SER A 104 -17.62 -12.57 0.75
C SER A 104 -17.10 -12.25 2.16
N ALA A 105 -17.92 -12.47 3.19
CA ALA A 105 -17.52 -12.29 4.58
C ALA A 105 -16.38 -13.23 5.01
N ARG A 106 -16.32 -14.47 4.49
CA ARG A 106 -15.21 -15.40 4.76
C ARG A 106 -13.88 -14.88 4.23
N ILE A 107 -13.85 -14.34 3.00
CA ILE A 107 -12.63 -13.76 2.43
C ILE A 107 -12.26 -12.47 3.18
N ALA A 108 -13.25 -11.60 3.43
CA ALA A 108 -13.08 -10.37 4.19
C ALA A 108 -12.43 -10.62 5.56
N ARG A 109 -12.92 -11.65 6.27
CA ARG A 109 -12.38 -12.07 7.56
C ARG A 109 -10.88 -12.34 7.48
N ASN A 110 -10.42 -13.00 6.42
CA ASN A 110 -9.01 -13.33 6.24
C ASN A 110 -8.13 -12.09 6.02
N PHE A 111 -8.59 -11.09 5.25
CA PHE A 111 -7.89 -9.81 5.14
C PHE A 111 -7.78 -9.10 6.51
N ILE A 112 -8.87 -9.06 7.27
CA ILE A 112 -8.89 -8.40 8.58
C ILE A 112 -8.08 -9.17 9.63
N LEU A 113 -8.04 -10.51 9.58
CA LEU A 113 -7.13 -11.32 10.39
C LEU A 113 -5.67 -10.92 10.12
N GLY A 114 -5.27 -10.82 8.84
CA GLY A 114 -3.94 -10.36 8.45
C GLY A 114 -3.62 -8.99 9.02
N LYS A 115 -4.55 -8.02 8.85
CA LYS A 115 -4.42 -6.66 9.38
C LYS A 115 -4.16 -6.61 10.89
N VAL A 116 -5.02 -7.27 11.68
CA VAL A 116 -4.96 -7.20 13.15
C VAL A 116 -3.75 -7.97 13.67
N TYR A 117 -3.44 -9.13 13.08
CA TYR A 117 -2.23 -9.89 13.40
C TYR A 117 -0.96 -9.05 13.19
N ASN A 118 -0.85 -8.42 12.02
CA ASN A 118 0.32 -7.62 11.66
C ASN A 118 0.43 -6.34 12.51
N SER A 119 -0.69 -5.66 12.78
CA SER A 119 -0.75 -4.53 13.72
C SER A 119 -0.24 -4.91 15.12
N ARG A 120 -0.71 -6.05 15.64
CA ARG A 120 -0.30 -6.57 16.95
C ARG A 120 1.21 -6.83 17.00
N TRP A 121 1.77 -7.41 15.96
CA TRP A 121 3.20 -7.70 15.91
C TRP A 121 4.11 -6.49 15.85
N ILE A 122 3.63 -5.36 15.34
CA ILE A 122 4.36 -4.09 15.46
C ILE A 122 4.43 -3.65 16.92
N LEU A 123 3.32 -3.74 17.67
CA LEU A 123 3.29 -3.36 19.08
C LEU A 123 4.20 -4.27 19.93
N GLU A 124 4.15 -5.58 19.69
CA GLU A 124 4.96 -6.57 20.41
C GLU A 124 6.44 -6.42 20.15
N ARG A 125 6.81 -6.13 18.90
CA ARG A 125 8.20 -5.84 18.53
C ARG A 125 8.68 -4.55 19.17
N ALA A 126 7.86 -3.49 19.15
CA ALA A 126 8.21 -2.22 19.79
C ALA A 126 8.35 -2.35 21.31
N ALA A 127 7.45 -3.09 21.96
CA ALA A 127 7.50 -3.34 23.40
C ALA A 127 8.75 -4.13 23.81
N ARG A 128 9.27 -4.99 22.92
CA ARG A 128 10.52 -5.74 23.14
C ARG A 128 11.76 -4.90 22.86
N ASP A 129 11.81 -4.25 21.71
CA ASP A 129 13.01 -3.56 21.20
C ASP A 129 13.25 -2.23 21.93
N TYR A 130 12.20 -1.62 22.49
CA TYR A 130 12.26 -0.30 23.14
C TYR A 130 11.68 -0.29 24.56
N ALA A 131 11.78 -1.42 25.27
CA ALA A 131 11.21 -1.59 26.63
C ALA A 131 11.65 -0.50 27.64
N MET A 132 12.84 0.08 27.49
CA MET A 132 13.35 1.15 28.37
C MET A 132 12.86 2.55 28.02
N ARG A 133 12.32 2.75 26.81
CA ARG A 133 11.86 4.06 26.31
C ARG A 133 10.34 4.19 26.23
N LEU A 134 9.64 3.05 26.23
CA LEU A 134 8.20 2.96 26.05
C LEU A 134 7.55 2.39 27.30
N ASP A 135 6.28 2.75 27.52
CA ASP A 135 5.42 2.05 28.46
C ASP A 135 5.07 0.66 27.88
N ALA A 136 5.96 -0.30 28.12
CA ALA A 136 5.84 -1.65 27.62
C ALA A 136 4.55 -2.34 28.12
N ASP A 137 4.07 -1.99 29.32
CA ASP A 137 2.85 -2.56 29.88
C ASP A 137 1.61 -2.04 29.17
N ARG A 138 1.56 -0.73 28.85
CA ARG A 138 0.50 -0.17 28.00
C ARG A 138 0.48 -0.84 26.62
N LEU A 139 1.62 -1.01 25.97
CA LEU A 139 1.70 -1.68 24.67
C LEU A 139 1.29 -3.15 24.73
N LYS A 140 1.72 -3.89 25.76
CA LYS A 140 1.31 -5.28 25.98
C LYS A 140 -0.19 -5.41 26.23
N LYS A 141 -0.80 -4.50 27.00
CA LYS A 141 -2.26 -4.47 27.21
C LYS A 141 -2.99 -4.26 25.89
N LYS A 142 -2.54 -3.34 25.03
CA LYS A 142 -3.14 -3.13 23.70
C LYS A 142 -2.90 -4.33 22.77
N SER A 143 -1.72 -4.95 22.81
CA SER A 143 -1.44 -6.19 22.06
C SER A 143 -2.36 -7.34 22.49
N ALA A 144 -2.57 -7.53 23.79
CA ALA A 144 -3.46 -8.55 24.33
C ALA A 144 -4.92 -8.32 23.86
N PHE A 145 -5.35 -7.05 23.83
CA PHE A 145 -6.64 -6.69 23.24
C PHE A 145 -6.73 -7.12 21.77
N LEU A 146 -5.73 -6.77 20.95
CA LEU A 146 -5.72 -7.19 19.54
C LEU A 146 -5.69 -8.72 19.38
N ALA A 147 -5.02 -9.44 20.28
CA ALA A 147 -5.04 -10.90 20.31
C ALA A 147 -6.45 -11.46 20.58
N GLN A 148 -7.20 -10.84 21.49
CA GLN A 148 -8.60 -11.19 21.73
C GLN A 148 -9.48 -10.88 20.50
N SER A 149 -9.27 -9.72 19.86
CA SER A 149 -9.97 -9.36 18.62
C SER A 149 -9.73 -10.39 17.52
N ILE A 150 -8.50 -10.89 17.35
CA ILE A 150 -8.17 -11.97 16.38
C ILE A 150 -9.03 -13.22 16.63
N GLY A 151 -9.22 -13.60 17.90
CA GLY A 151 -10.08 -14.72 18.28
C GLY A 151 -11.54 -14.51 17.86
N LYS A 152 -12.09 -13.31 18.11
CA LYS A 152 -13.45 -12.93 17.70
C LYS A 152 -13.61 -12.88 16.18
N ILE A 153 -12.65 -12.26 15.48
CA ILE A 153 -12.65 -12.12 14.02
C ILE A 153 -12.67 -13.50 13.37
N ARG A 154 -11.89 -14.46 13.87
CA ARG A 154 -11.79 -15.82 13.29
C ARG A 154 -13.14 -16.55 13.20
N VAL A 155 -14.04 -16.32 14.15
CA VAL A 155 -15.36 -16.97 14.21
C VAL A 155 -16.50 -16.06 13.73
N CYS A 156 -16.17 -14.85 13.26
CA CYS A 156 -17.17 -13.90 12.79
C CYS A 156 -17.68 -14.30 11.40
N GLU A 157 -19.00 -14.36 11.26
CA GLU A 157 -19.70 -14.69 10.01
C GLU A 157 -20.47 -13.49 9.43
N LYS A 158 -20.70 -12.44 10.24
CA LYS A 158 -21.50 -11.27 9.85
C LYS A 158 -20.59 -10.11 9.45
N ALA A 159 -20.79 -9.60 8.23
CA ALA A 159 -20.00 -8.49 7.69
C ALA A 159 -20.05 -7.21 8.57
N ASP A 160 -21.22 -6.88 9.13
CA ASP A 160 -21.38 -5.69 9.97
C ASP A 160 -20.62 -5.80 11.30
N GLU A 161 -20.59 -7.01 11.88
CA GLU A 161 -19.81 -7.29 13.09
C GLU A 161 -18.31 -7.24 12.79
N LEU A 162 -17.89 -7.79 11.65
CA LEU A 162 -16.49 -7.72 11.20
C LEU A 162 -16.00 -6.29 11.02
N LEU A 163 -16.84 -5.39 10.48
CA LEU A 163 -16.55 -3.95 10.39
C LEU A 163 -16.37 -3.31 11.76
N GLY A 164 -17.23 -3.66 12.73
CA GLY A 164 -17.10 -3.19 14.12
C GLY A 164 -15.79 -3.65 14.77
N LEU A 165 -15.44 -4.92 14.62
CA LEU A 165 -14.20 -5.50 15.15
C LEU A 165 -12.95 -4.88 14.49
N GLU A 166 -12.99 -4.63 13.18
CA GLU A 166 -11.93 -3.92 12.46
C GLU A 166 -11.74 -2.50 13.00
N GLY A 167 -12.83 -1.74 13.12
CA GLY A 167 -12.78 -0.35 13.60
C GLY A 167 -12.26 -0.24 15.04
N GLU A 168 -12.70 -1.15 15.92
CA GLU A 168 -12.23 -1.23 17.31
C GLU A 168 -10.73 -1.57 17.37
N ALA A 169 -10.29 -2.59 16.63
CA ALA A 169 -8.89 -2.98 16.57
C ALA A 169 -8.00 -1.86 16.00
N ALA A 170 -8.46 -1.17 14.95
CA ALA A 170 -7.76 -0.04 14.36
C ALA A 170 -7.65 1.14 15.35
N SER A 171 -8.73 1.45 16.07
CA SER A 171 -8.74 2.49 17.11
C SER A 171 -7.74 2.19 18.22
N VAL A 172 -7.72 0.94 18.70
CA VAL A 172 -6.76 0.48 19.71
C VAL A 172 -5.33 0.58 19.21
N TYR A 173 -5.04 0.12 17.99
CA TYR A 173 -3.71 0.22 17.41
C TYR A 173 -3.25 1.68 17.28
N PHE A 174 -4.09 2.56 16.72
CA PHE A 174 -3.76 3.97 16.53
C PHE A 174 -3.66 4.75 17.84
N SER A 175 -4.33 4.32 18.91
CA SER A 175 -4.26 4.96 20.24
C SER A 175 -2.89 4.94 20.91
N VAL A 176 -1.98 4.07 20.43
CA VAL A 176 -0.59 3.95 20.91
C VAL A 176 0.42 4.23 19.80
N PHE A 177 -0.02 4.70 18.63
CA PHE A 177 0.87 4.92 17.50
C PHE A 177 1.86 6.06 17.74
N ASP A 178 1.43 7.12 18.44
CA ASP A 178 2.31 8.22 18.85
C ASP A 178 3.42 7.78 19.81
N ASP A 179 3.13 6.77 20.66
CA ASP A 179 4.13 6.20 21.56
C ASP A 179 5.28 5.57 20.74
N LEU A 180 5.02 5.07 19.53
CA LEU A 180 6.03 4.46 18.67
C LEU A 180 6.93 5.49 17.95
N ILE A 181 6.62 6.78 18.05
CA ILE A 181 7.45 7.87 17.54
C ILE A 181 8.48 8.25 18.61
N LEU A 182 9.72 7.80 18.40
CA LEU A 182 10.80 7.88 19.38
C LEU A 182 11.70 9.11 19.20
N GLN A 183 11.56 9.84 18.09
CA GLN A 183 12.40 10.97 17.71
C GLN A 183 11.54 12.04 17.03
N GLN A 184 11.99 13.31 17.10
CA GLN A 184 11.37 14.45 16.42
C GLN A 184 9.88 14.66 16.80
N LYS A 185 9.49 14.41 18.06
CA LYS A 185 8.09 14.48 18.53
C LYS A 185 7.43 15.85 18.40
N GLU A 186 8.22 16.93 18.42
CA GLU A 186 7.69 18.29 18.23
C GLU A 186 7.07 18.46 16.83
N ASP A 187 7.72 17.88 15.81
CA ASP A 187 7.30 18.00 14.41
C ASP A 187 6.50 16.80 13.91
N PHE A 188 6.68 15.64 14.54
CA PHE A 188 6.04 14.38 14.19
C PHE A 188 5.29 13.84 15.41
N TYR A 189 4.01 14.16 15.48
CA TYR A 189 3.07 13.67 16.48
C TYR A 189 1.85 13.05 15.80
N PHE A 190 1.12 12.22 16.53
CA PHE A 190 -0.03 11.51 16.01
C PHE A 190 -1.19 11.48 17.02
N ASN A 191 -2.18 12.36 16.82
CA ASN A 191 -3.39 12.45 17.66
C ASN A 191 -4.57 11.63 17.10
N GLY A 192 -4.34 10.84 16.06
CA GLY A 192 -5.37 10.08 15.36
C GLY A 192 -5.28 10.23 13.85
N ARG A 193 -6.02 9.38 13.13
CA ARG A 193 -5.96 9.32 11.67
C ARG A 193 -6.86 10.38 11.03
N ASN A 194 -6.26 11.38 10.40
CA ASN A 194 -6.95 12.35 9.53
C ASN A 194 -6.52 12.14 8.06
N LYS A 195 -7.48 11.94 7.15
CA LYS A 195 -7.17 11.45 5.78
C LYS A 195 -7.29 12.53 4.70
N ARG A 196 -8.28 13.43 4.78
CA ARG A 196 -8.67 14.31 3.67
C ARG A 196 -9.17 15.68 4.17
N PRO A 197 -8.30 16.71 4.20
CA PRO A 197 -6.85 16.67 4.02
C PRO A 197 -6.12 16.10 5.26
N PRO A 198 -4.85 15.64 5.12
CA PRO A 198 -3.99 15.41 6.27
C PRO A 198 -3.64 16.74 6.94
N LEU A 199 -3.64 16.78 8.27
CA LEU A 199 -3.45 17.99 9.09
C LEU A 199 -2.13 18.02 9.87
N ASP A 200 -1.34 16.94 9.76
CA ASP A 200 -0.03 16.80 10.38
C ASP A 200 0.91 15.96 9.49
N ASN A 201 2.21 16.05 9.78
CA ASN A 201 3.28 15.45 8.98
C ASN A 201 3.16 13.92 8.92
N VAL A 202 2.78 13.26 10.03
CA VAL A 202 2.63 11.80 10.12
C VAL A 202 1.47 11.33 9.25
N ASN A 203 0.31 12.00 9.34
CA ASN A 203 -0.85 11.71 8.52
C ASN A 203 -0.61 11.97 7.03
N ALA A 204 0.20 12.97 6.67
CA ALA A 204 0.61 13.20 5.29
C ALA A 204 1.47 12.04 4.76
N MET A 205 2.45 11.57 5.54
CA MET A 205 3.28 10.40 5.21
C MET A 205 2.46 9.12 5.08
N LEU A 206 1.58 8.83 6.04
CA LEU A 206 0.70 7.66 6.02
C LEU A 206 -0.23 7.69 4.81
N SER A 207 -0.88 8.82 4.54
CA SER A 207 -1.76 9.00 3.36
C SER A 207 -1.02 8.73 2.05
N PHE A 208 0.21 9.22 1.94
CA PHE A 208 1.04 8.99 0.77
C PHE A 208 1.45 7.53 0.63
N GLY A 209 1.97 6.91 1.70
CA GLY A 209 2.35 5.50 1.71
C GLY A 209 1.19 4.55 1.38
N TYR A 210 0.00 4.79 1.94
CA TYR A 210 -1.19 3.99 1.60
C TYR A 210 -1.63 4.18 0.15
N SER A 211 -1.42 5.36 -0.45
CA SER A 211 -1.72 5.59 -1.86
C SER A 211 -0.78 4.79 -2.77
N LEU A 212 0.52 4.73 -2.43
CA LEU A 212 1.50 3.89 -3.12
C LEU A 212 1.14 2.40 -2.99
N LEU A 213 0.81 1.96 -1.77
CA LEU A 213 0.45 0.57 -1.50
C LEU A 213 -0.86 0.15 -2.19
N ALA A 214 -1.89 1.01 -2.20
CA ALA A 214 -3.13 0.75 -2.92
C ALA A 214 -2.88 0.60 -4.43
N GLY A 215 -2.00 1.41 -5.00
CA GLY A 215 -1.56 1.26 -6.40
C GLY A 215 -0.87 -0.09 -6.63
N MET A 216 0.04 -0.50 -5.75
CA MET A 216 0.70 -1.81 -5.85
C MET A 216 -0.29 -2.97 -5.78
N CYS A 217 -1.27 -2.92 -4.85
CA CYS A 217 -2.31 -3.94 -4.72
C CYS A 217 -3.22 -3.98 -5.96
N GLY A 218 -3.64 -2.82 -6.48
CA GLY A 218 -4.44 -2.77 -7.71
C GLY A 218 -3.70 -3.36 -8.91
N GLY A 219 -2.41 -3.03 -9.08
CA GLY A 219 -1.60 -3.57 -10.20
C GLY A 219 -1.34 -5.07 -10.05
N ALA A 220 -1.14 -5.54 -8.82
CA ALA A 220 -1.02 -6.96 -8.51
C ALA A 220 -2.28 -7.74 -8.87
N LEU A 221 -3.46 -7.24 -8.51
CA LEU A 221 -4.76 -7.85 -8.82
C LEU A 221 -5.03 -7.91 -10.33
N GLU A 222 -4.78 -6.82 -11.06
CA GLU A 222 -4.90 -6.80 -12.53
C GLU A 222 -3.96 -7.81 -13.18
N ALA A 223 -2.70 -7.89 -12.71
CA ALA A 223 -1.69 -8.78 -13.25
C ALA A 223 -2.03 -10.27 -13.11
N VAL A 224 -2.87 -10.64 -12.14
CA VAL A 224 -3.36 -12.02 -11.96
C VAL A 224 -4.75 -12.25 -12.57
N GLY A 225 -5.35 -11.23 -13.19
CA GLY A 225 -6.61 -11.31 -13.93
C GLY A 225 -7.86 -10.97 -13.13
N LEU A 226 -7.73 -10.56 -11.87
CA LEU A 226 -8.84 -10.10 -11.02
C LEU A 226 -9.28 -8.69 -11.39
N ASP A 227 -10.50 -8.33 -10.99
CA ASP A 227 -11.02 -6.97 -11.05
C ASP A 227 -10.71 -6.23 -9.73
N PRO A 228 -9.83 -5.20 -9.72
CA PRO A 228 -9.49 -4.49 -8.48
C PRO A 228 -10.65 -3.73 -7.84
N TYR A 229 -11.74 -3.49 -8.57
CA TYR A 229 -12.87 -2.70 -8.11
C TYR A 229 -13.90 -3.51 -7.35
N VAL A 230 -13.93 -4.83 -7.51
CA VAL A 230 -14.92 -5.70 -6.87
C VAL A 230 -14.32 -6.39 -5.65
N GLY A 231 -14.54 -5.76 -4.49
CA GLY A 231 -14.04 -6.22 -3.19
C GLY A 231 -14.96 -7.25 -2.52
N PHE A 232 -14.48 -7.77 -1.39
CA PHE A 232 -15.21 -8.67 -0.50
C PHE A 232 -15.52 -8.04 0.87
N PHE A 233 -14.78 -7.00 1.28
CA PHE A 233 -14.99 -6.30 2.54
C PHE A 233 -15.46 -4.86 2.33
N HIS A 234 -14.70 -4.08 1.55
CA HIS A 234 -15.08 -2.71 1.24
C HIS A 234 -16.24 -2.70 0.23
N THR A 235 -17.37 -2.10 0.62
CA THR A 235 -18.57 -1.92 -0.23
C THR A 235 -18.27 -1.37 -1.63
N ASP A 236 -19.03 -1.77 -2.63
CA ASP A 236 -18.81 -1.20 -3.97
C ASP A 236 -19.17 0.29 -3.99
N ARG A 237 -18.24 1.10 -4.51
CA ARG A 237 -18.43 2.53 -4.75
C ARG A 237 -17.82 2.87 -6.09
N PRO A 238 -18.55 3.59 -6.97
CA PRO A 238 -18.01 4.00 -8.26
C PRO A 238 -16.63 4.67 -8.12
N GLY A 239 -15.64 4.15 -8.86
CA GLY A 239 -14.28 4.68 -8.88
C GLY A 239 -13.38 4.26 -7.71
N ARG A 240 -13.84 3.43 -6.76
CA ARG A 240 -13.02 2.88 -5.67
C ARG A 240 -12.53 1.48 -6.02
N MET A 241 -11.22 1.26 -6.01
CA MET A 241 -10.62 -0.08 -6.13
C MET A 241 -10.83 -0.87 -4.83
N SER A 242 -12.07 -1.33 -4.55
CA SER A 242 -12.43 -1.94 -3.27
C SER A 242 -11.59 -3.18 -2.95
N LEU A 243 -11.33 -4.06 -3.92
CA LEU A 243 -10.49 -5.24 -3.69
C LEU A 243 -9.02 -4.87 -3.43
N ALA A 244 -8.51 -3.82 -4.08
CA ALA A 244 -7.18 -3.33 -3.78
C ALA A 244 -7.07 -2.78 -2.35
N LEU A 245 -8.14 -2.18 -1.83
CA LEU A 245 -8.21 -1.74 -0.43
C LEU A 245 -8.29 -2.93 0.53
N ASP A 246 -9.08 -3.95 0.19
CA ASP A 246 -9.19 -5.20 0.97
C ASP A 246 -7.83 -5.90 1.07
N LEU A 247 -7.18 -6.16 -0.06
CA LEU A 247 -5.86 -6.79 -0.13
C LEU A 247 -4.81 -5.97 0.63
N MET A 248 -4.89 -4.64 0.53
CA MET A 248 -3.97 -3.75 1.23
C MET A 248 -4.06 -3.89 2.76
N GLU A 249 -5.20 -4.28 3.33
CA GLU A 249 -5.39 -4.34 4.79
C GLU A 249 -4.31 -5.19 5.50
N GLU A 250 -3.87 -6.28 4.87
CA GLU A 250 -2.81 -7.13 5.40
C GLU A 250 -1.45 -6.41 5.45
N PHE A 251 -1.22 -5.46 4.56
CA PHE A 251 0.08 -4.82 4.37
C PHE A 251 0.21 -3.44 5.02
N ARG A 252 -0.92 -2.79 5.38
CA ARG A 252 -0.93 -1.40 5.88
C ARG A 252 0.11 -1.20 6.98
N SER A 253 0.06 -2.04 7.99
CA SER A 253 0.88 -1.86 9.18
C SER A 253 2.36 -2.22 8.92
N VAL A 254 2.61 -3.32 8.22
CA VAL A 254 3.97 -3.85 8.03
C VAL A 254 4.76 -3.17 6.92
N MET A 255 4.08 -2.69 5.85
CA MET A 255 4.72 -2.00 4.74
C MET A 255 4.66 -0.48 4.87
N VAL A 256 3.59 0.11 5.43
CA VAL A 256 3.44 1.57 5.50
C VAL A 256 3.68 2.09 6.91
N ASP A 257 2.94 1.62 7.91
CA ASP A 257 2.99 2.23 9.25
C ASP A 257 4.39 2.10 9.87
N ARG A 258 4.94 0.88 9.84
CA ARG A 258 6.32 0.60 10.28
C ARG A 258 7.36 1.36 9.44
N PHE A 259 7.12 1.53 8.15
CA PHE A 259 8.01 2.29 7.27
C PHE A 259 8.04 3.77 7.67
N VAL A 260 6.88 4.39 7.87
CA VAL A 260 6.74 5.77 8.35
C VAL A 260 7.44 5.95 9.70
N LEU A 261 7.19 5.06 10.67
CA LEU A 261 7.88 5.08 11.96
C LEU A 261 9.41 4.98 11.78
N THR A 262 9.87 4.11 10.88
CA THR A 262 11.31 3.96 10.59
C THR A 262 11.91 5.25 10.03
N LEU A 263 11.23 5.90 9.09
CA LEU A 263 11.70 7.15 8.49
C LEU A 263 11.83 8.28 9.51
N ILE A 264 10.87 8.39 10.44
CA ILE A 264 10.87 9.38 11.51
C ILE A 264 11.96 9.06 12.54
N ASN A 265 11.99 7.82 13.03
CA ASN A 265 12.91 7.40 14.10
C ASN A 265 14.38 7.38 13.64
N LYS A 266 14.64 7.17 12.34
CA LYS A 266 15.98 7.30 11.73
C LYS A 266 16.31 8.72 11.26
N LYS A 267 15.43 9.70 11.49
CA LYS A 267 15.59 11.12 11.06
C LYS A 267 15.83 11.28 9.55
N ILE A 268 15.29 10.35 8.75
CA ILE A 268 15.34 10.43 7.28
C ILE A 268 14.39 11.53 6.81
N MET A 269 13.17 11.56 7.38
CA MET A 269 12.21 12.64 7.16
C MET A 269 12.40 13.73 8.23
N LYS A 270 12.28 14.99 7.80
CA LYS A 270 12.56 16.20 8.59
C LYS A 270 11.41 17.18 8.43
N GLU A 271 11.24 18.10 9.37
CA GLU A 271 10.18 19.12 9.38
C GLU A 271 10.17 19.97 8.09
N LYS A 272 11.33 20.46 7.64
CA LYS A 272 11.49 21.19 6.35
C LYS A 272 10.99 20.47 5.08
N TYR A 273 10.67 19.18 5.16
CA TYR A 273 10.10 18.42 4.03
C TYR A 273 8.59 18.55 3.91
N PHE A 274 7.97 19.37 4.75
CA PHE A 274 6.53 19.56 4.78
C PHE A 274 6.20 21.05 4.70
N ILE A 275 5.09 21.35 4.02
CA ILE A 275 4.51 22.69 3.94
C ILE A 275 3.09 22.59 4.49
N LYS A 276 2.81 23.42 5.50
CA LYS A 276 1.44 23.62 5.99
C LYS A 276 0.80 24.75 5.18
N LYS A 277 -0.31 24.45 4.52
CA LYS A 277 -1.11 25.45 3.79
C LYS A 277 -1.98 26.25 4.75
N GLU A 278 -2.48 27.39 4.27
CA GLU A 278 -3.36 28.29 5.02
C GLU A 278 -4.62 27.57 5.56
N ASN A 279 -5.14 26.60 4.81
CA ASN A 279 -6.28 25.78 5.23
C ASN A 279 -5.93 24.65 6.22
N GLY A 280 -4.71 24.66 6.78
CA GLY A 280 -4.21 23.64 7.70
C GLY A 280 -3.76 22.33 7.05
N ALA A 281 -3.95 22.15 5.74
CA ALA A 281 -3.52 20.94 5.05
C ALA A 281 -1.99 20.86 4.99
N VAL A 282 -1.44 19.69 5.32
CA VAL A 282 0.00 19.43 5.27
C VAL A 282 0.35 18.65 4.00
N ILE A 283 1.35 19.13 3.26
CA ILE A 283 1.80 18.53 2.01
C ILE A 283 3.32 18.34 2.04
N MET A 284 3.81 17.22 1.51
CA MET A 284 5.25 17.00 1.36
C MET A 284 5.82 17.83 0.20
N THR A 285 6.97 18.46 0.43
CA THR A 285 7.76 19.14 -0.61
C THR A 285 8.32 18.14 -1.63
N ASP A 286 8.84 18.64 -2.74
CA ASP A 286 9.49 17.80 -3.76
C ASP A 286 10.69 17.02 -3.19
N ASP A 287 11.51 17.69 -2.37
CA ASP A 287 12.64 17.05 -1.66
C ASP A 287 12.16 16.00 -0.65
N GLY A 288 11.09 16.31 0.08
CA GLY A 288 10.45 15.37 0.99
C GLY A 288 9.93 14.13 0.29
N ARG A 289 9.24 14.32 -0.84
CA ARG A 289 8.75 13.23 -1.69
C ARG A 289 9.90 12.40 -2.25
N LYS A 290 10.98 13.04 -2.73
CA LYS A 290 12.16 12.33 -3.23
C LYS A 290 12.82 11.47 -2.15
N ALA A 291 12.99 12.01 -0.94
CA ALA A 291 13.53 11.27 0.20
C ALA A 291 12.64 10.08 0.58
N PHE A 292 11.33 10.29 0.68
CA PHE A 292 10.36 9.24 0.99
C PHE A 292 10.35 8.13 -0.06
N LEU A 293 10.30 8.49 -1.35
CA LEU A 293 10.22 7.54 -2.46
C LEU A 293 11.51 6.73 -2.64
N SER A 294 12.67 7.37 -2.44
CA SER A 294 13.96 6.67 -2.42
C SER A 294 14.00 5.59 -1.34
N ALA A 295 13.59 5.94 -0.11
CA ALA A 295 13.51 4.98 0.98
C ALA A 295 12.44 3.90 0.74
N TRP A 296 11.31 4.24 0.12
CA TRP A 296 10.26 3.29 -0.25
C TRP A 296 10.78 2.26 -1.27
N GLN A 297 11.52 2.71 -2.29
CA GLN A 297 12.12 1.82 -3.29
C GLN A 297 13.11 0.85 -2.65
N ASN A 298 13.99 1.34 -1.78
CA ASN A 298 14.92 0.50 -1.03
C ASN A 298 14.17 -0.52 -0.16
N LYS A 299 13.11 -0.09 0.52
CA LYS A 299 12.29 -0.98 1.35
C LYS A 299 11.66 -2.12 0.55
N LYS A 300 11.19 -1.84 -0.68
CA LYS A 300 10.62 -2.87 -1.56
C LYS A 300 11.63 -3.94 -1.99
N GLN A 301 12.92 -3.60 -2.10
CA GLN A 301 13.99 -4.51 -2.48
C GLN A 301 14.49 -5.38 -1.32
N GLU A 302 14.11 -5.07 -0.07
CA GLU A 302 14.45 -5.91 1.06
C GLU A 302 13.80 -7.30 0.91
N MET A 303 14.57 -8.34 1.17
CA MET A 303 14.10 -9.73 1.13
C MET A 303 13.35 -10.10 2.40
N ILE A 304 12.23 -10.81 2.22
CA ILE A 304 11.50 -11.49 3.29
C ILE A 304 11.28 -12.95 2.93
N LYS A 305 11.06 -13.77 3.96
CA LYS A 305 10.49 -15.10 3.78
C LYS A 305 8.97 -14.96 3.79
N HIS A 306 8.31 -15.33 2.70
CA HIS A 306 6.84 -15.28 2.63
C HIS A 306 6.27 -16.32 3.61
N PRO A 307 5.36 -15.95 4.53
CA PRO A 307 4.97 -16.82 5.65
C PRO A 307 4.23 -18.09 5.24
N PHE A 308 3.46 -18.04 4.14
CA PHE A 308 2.72 -19.21 3.63
C PHE A 308 3.54 -20.09 2.68
N LEU A 309 4.15 -19.50 1.64
CA LEU A 309 4.97 -20.22 0.66
C LEU A 309 6.34 -20.69 1.19
N ASP A 310 6.84 -20.11 2.28
CA ASP A 310 8.18 -20.35 2.84
C ASP A 310 9.35 -19.97 1.89
N GLU A 311 9.06 -19.18 0.85
CA GLU A 311 10.03 -18.74 -0.15
C GLU A 311 10.59 -17.35 0.14
N LYS A 312 11.83 -17.09 -0.29
CA LYS A 312 12.43 -15.75 -0.22
C LYS A 312 11.90 -14.89 -1.37
N ILE A 313 11.23 -13.80 -1.04
CA ILE A 313 10.72 -12.81 -2.00
C ILE A 313 11.12 -11.40 -1.58
N GLU A 314 11.15 -10.47 -2.52
CA GLU A 314 11.29 -9.05 -2.22
C GLU A 314 9.97 -8.51 -1.65
N TRP A 315 10.03 -7.57 -0.70
CA TRP A 315 8.84 -6.92 -0.12
C TRP A 315 7.89 -6.36 -1.19
N GLY A 316 8.45 -5.81 -2.27
CA GLY A 316 7.67 -5.27 -3.39
C GLY A 316 6.79 -6.30 -4.11
N MET A 317 7.12 -7.59 -4.01
CA MET A 317 6.38 -8.69 -4.63
C MET A 317 5.28 -9.27 -3.73
N ALA A 318 5.23 -8.90 -2.44
CA ALA A 318 4.28 -9.48 -1.50
C ALA A 318 2.81 -9.29 -1.92
N PRO A 319 2.35 -8.09 -2.40
CA PRO A 319 0.98 -7.94 -2.89
C PRO A 319 0.66 -8.81 -4.11
N TYR A 320 1.63 -9.03 -5.01
CA TYR A 320 1.46 -9.92 -6.17
C TYR A 320 1.29 -11.38 -5.75
N VAL A 321 2.09 -11.83 -4.77
CA VAL A 321 1.96 -13.19 -4.23
C VAL A 321 0.61 -13.39 -3.56
N GLN A 322 0.14 -12.44 -2.75
CA GLN A 322 -1.18 -12.54 -2.13
C GLN A 322 -2.33 -12.49 -3.15
N ALA A 323 -2.23 -11.65 -4.18
CA ALA A 323 -3.20 -11.65 -5.29
C ALA A 323 -3.24 -13.02 -6.03
N MET A 324 -2.09 -13.68 -6.18
CA MET A 324 -2.01 -15.04 -6.75
C MET A 324 -2.66 -16.08 -5.84
N LEU A 325 -2.43 -16.02 -4.53
CA LEU A 325 -3.06 -16.92 -3.56
C LEU A 325 -4.58 -16.73 -3.52
N LEU A 326 -5.05 -15.49 -3.58
CA LEU A 326 -6.47 -15.18 -3.72
C LEU A 326 -7.06 -15.77 -5.01
N THR A 327 -6.34 -15.65 -6.13
CA THR A 327 -6.77 -16.24 -7.40
C THR A 327 -6.89 -17.76 -7.32
N ARG A 328 -5.94 -18.43 -6.66
CA ARG A 328 -5.97 -19.88 -6.44
C ARG A 328 -7.17 -20.29 -5.59
N TYR A 329 -7.43 -19.56 -4.50
CA TYR A 329 -8.62 -19.79 -3.68
C TYR A 329 -9.92 -19.62 -4.50
N LEU A 330 -10.07 -18.53 -5.26
CA LEU A 330 -11.26 -18.28 -6.08
C LEU A 330 -11.48 -19.34 -7.17
N ARG A 331 -10.43 -20.06 -7.58
CA ARG A 331 -10.51 -21.18 -8.53
C ARG A 331 -10.84 -22.52 -7.87
N GLY A 332 -10.81 -22.60 -6.54
CA GLY A 332 -10.95 -23.84 -5.78
C GLY A 332 -9.64 -24.65 -5.67
N ASP A 333 -8.48 -24.04 -5.96
CA ASP A 333 -7.17 -24.69 -5.81
C ASP A 333 -6.71 -24.70 -4.33
N LEU A 334 -7.34 -23.89 -3.46
CA LEU A 334 -7.08 -23.78 -2.03
C LEU A 334 -8.40 -23.85 -1.26
N ASP A 335 -8.39 -24.49 -0.09
CA ASP A 335 -9.58 -24.60 0.79
C ASP A 335 -9.96 -23.25 1.42
N GLU A 336 -8.96 -22.40 1.69
CA GLU A 336 -9.14 -21.07 2.26
C GLU A 336 -8.05 -20.11 1.75
N TYR A 337 -8.39 -18.82 1.62
CA TYR A 337 -7.41 -17.78 1.31
C TYR A 337 -6.49 -17.53 2.52
N PRO A 338 -5.17 -17.81 2.43
CA PRO A 338 -4.27 -17.71 3.57
C PRO A 338 -3.82 -16.25 3.81
N PRO A 339 -4.13 -15.64 4.97
CA PRO A 339 -3.72 -14.27 5.25
C PRO A 339 -2.20 -14.11 5.31
N PHE A 340 -1.69 -12.94 4.94
CA PHE A 340 -0.27 -12.61 5.13
C PHE A 340 0.06 -12.33 6.62
N PHE A 341 0.56 -13.33 7.34
CA PHE A 341 1.04 -13.20 8.72
C PHE A 341 2.54 -12.94 8.81
N TRP A 342 2.94 -11.68 8.96
CA TRP A 342 4.35 -11.29 9.04
C TRP A 342 4.86 -11.24 10.47
N LYS A 343 5.91 -12.01 10.81
CA LYS A 343 6.55 -12.10 12.14
C LYS A 343 8.03 -11.72 12.11
#